data_AF-A0A6L7YAH2-F1
#
_entry.id   AF-A0A6L7YAH2-F1
#
_cell.length_a   1.000
_cell.length_b   1.000
_cell.length_c   1.000
_cell.angle_alpha   90.00
_cell.angle_beta   90.00
_cell.angle_gamma   90.00
#
_symmetry.space_group_name_H-M   'P 1'
#
loop_
_entity.id
_entity.type
_entity.pdbx_description
1 polymer ?
#
loop_
_entity_poly.entity_id
_entity_poly.type
_entity_poly.pdbx_seq_one_letter_code
_entity_poly.pdbx_strand_id
1 'polypeptide(L)'
;MEWLVLVLFAGLAAAVIGAPLLRGRGAALDGGDGSELVEERRTLLAELRELDDDAASGRISADERRDGRRALAPRLRAVTEALRDAGLDPRGGA
;
A
#
# COMPACT_ATOMS: atom_id res chain seq x y z
N MET A 1 -0.15 -29.49 6.30
CA MET A 1 0.60 -28.26 6.64
C MET A 1 0.10 -27.03 5.85
N GLU A 2 -1.09 -27.10 5.24
CA GLU A 2 -1.66 -26.04 4.35
C GLU A 2 -2.45 -24.95 5.11
N TRP A 3 -2.76 -25.18 6.38
CA TRP A 3 -3.56 -24.25 7.18
C TRP A 3 -2.79 -23.00 7.64
N LEU A 4 -1.46 -23.04 7.66
CA LEU A 4 -0.62 -21.91 8.09
C LEU A 4 -0.64 -20.74 7.10
N VAL A 5 -0.66 -21.04 5.79
CA VAL A 5 -0.74 -20.01 4.74
C VAL A 5 -2.09 -19.30 4.79
N LEU A 6 -3.17 -20.04 5.04
CA LEU A 6 -4.51 -19.49 5.17
C LEU A 6 -4.66 -18.60 6.42
N VAL A 7 -4.04 -18.96 7.54
CA VAL A 7 -4.06 -18.12 8.76
C VAL A 7 -3.25 -16.84 8.56
N LEU A 8 -2.13 -16.90 7.84
CA LEU A 8 -1.31 -15.73 7.55
C LEU A 8 -2.02 -14.78 6.57
N PHE A 9 -2.65 -15.34 5.54
CA PHE A 9 -3.45 -14.59 4.58
C PHE A 9 -4.71 -14.00 5.22
N ALA A 10 -5.38 -14.74 6.10
CA ALA A 10 -6.53 -14.26 6.87
C ALA A 10 -6.12 -13.17 7.88
N GLY A 11 -4.93 -13.28 8.50
CA GLY A 11 -4.38 -12.24 9.36
C GLY A 11 -4.07 -10.95 8.60
N LEU A 12 -3.49 -11.05 7.41
CA LEU A 12 -3.23 -9.93 6.51
C LEU A 12 -4.55 -9.28 6.05
N ALA A 13 -5.53 -10.08 5.65
CA ALA A 13 -6.86 -9.61 5.28
C ALA A 13 -7.57 -8.93 6.46
N ALA A 14 -7.45 -9.47 7.68
CA ALA A 14 -8.02 -8.86 8.88
C ALA A 14 -7.37 -7.53 9.24
N ALA A 15 -6.05 -7.38 9.03
CA ALA A 15 -5.36 -6.11 9.20
C ALA A 15 -5.81 -5.06 8.17
N VAL A 16 -5.99 -5.47 6.92
CA VAL A 16 -6.48 -4.61 5.82
C VAL A 16 -7.93 -4.18 6.02
N ILE A 17 -8.80 -5.08 6.51
CA ILE A 17 -10.22 -4.80 6.77
C ILE A 17 -10.45 -4.10 8.12
N GLY A 18 -9.60 -4.34 9.13
CA GLY A 18 -9.69 -3.72 10.45
C GLY A 18 -9.16 -2.28 10.51
N ALA A 19 -8.22 -1.92 9.64
CA ALA A 19 -7.65 -0.58 9.54
C ALA A 19 -8.71 0.54 9.33
N PRO A 20 -9.71 0.42 8.43
CA PRO A 20 -10.75 1.45 8.29
C PRO A 20 -11.68 1.57 9.51
N LEU A 21 -11.84 0.53 10.33
CA LEU A 21 -12.71 0.58 11.52
C LEU A 21 -12.02 1.22 12.73
N LEU A 22 -10.69 1.12 12.87
CA LEU A 22 -9.95 1.90 13.88
C LEU A 22 -9.82 3.38 13.51
N ARG A 23 -9.83 3.71 12.21
CA ARG A 23 -9.73 5.10 11.72
C ARG A 23 -10.98 5.95 12.04
N GLY A 24 -12.12 5.33 12.34
CA GLY A 24 -13.37 6.01 12.67
C GLY A 24 -13.47 6.61 14.08
N ARG A 25 -12.54 6.31 15.01
CA ARG A 25 -12.58 6.86 16.38
C ARG A 25 -11.73 8.12 16.57
N GLY A 26 -10.90 8.47 15.58
CA GLY A 26 -10.00 9.61 15.60
C GLY A 26 -10.44 10.70 14.62
N ALA A 27 -11.69 11.13 14.71
CA ALA A 27 -12.15 12.36 14.08
C ALA A 27 -11.34 13.55 14.62
N ALA A 28 -10.30 13.93 13.89
CA ALA A 28 -9.64 15.23 13.96
C ALA A 28 -9.31 15.64 12.52
N LEU A 29 -10.38 15.96 11.78
CA LEU A 29 -10.36 16.68 10.52
C LEU A 29 -9.95 18.12 10.83
N ASP A 30 -8.73 18.52 10.47
CA ASP A 30 -8.38 19.87 9.99
C ASP A 30 -6.90 19.92 9.58
N GLY A 31 -6.62 19.89 8.27
CA GLY A 31 -5.31 20.22 7.68
C GLY A 31 -4.41 19.08 7.15
N GLY A 32 -4.90 17.84 7.03
CA GLY A 32 -4.05 16.64 6.87
C GLY A 32 -4.07 15.87 5.53
N ASP A 33 -4.81 16.30 4.50
CA ASP A 33 -5.01 15.46 3.29
C ASP A 33 -3.72 15.17 2.51
N GLY A 34 -2.81 16.15 2.44
CA GLY A 34 -1.56 16.02 1.70
C GLY A 34 -0.55 15.05 2.34
N SER A 35 -0.40 15.11 3.67
CA SER A 35 0.53 14.24 4.39
C SER A 35 0.06 12.79 4.40
N GLU A 36 -1.25 12.56 4.48
CA GLU A 36 -1.84 11.22 4.37
C GLU A 36 -1.56 10.60 3.00
N LEU A 37 -1.76 11.34 1.91
CA LEU A 37 -1.46 10.86 0.56
C LEU A 37 0.04 10.58 0.33
N VAL A 38 0.92 11.39 0.94
CA VAL A 38 2.38 11.17 0.87
C VAL A 38 2.76 9.89 1.61
N GLU A 39 2.21 9.66 2.80
CA GLU A 39 2.45 8.43 3.57
C GLU A 39 1.88 7.21 2.85
N GLU A 40 0.67 7.30 2.31
CA GLU A 40 0.08 6.19 1.53
C GLU A 40 0.95 5.84 0.32
N ARG A 41 1.47 6.85 -0.40
CA ARG A 41 2.42 6.61 -1.50
C ARG A 41 3.68 5.90 -1.00
N ARG A 42 4.23 6.29 0.15
CA ARG A 42 5.43 5.65 0.73
C ARG A 42 5.15 4.19 1.07
N THR A 43 4.02 3.89 1.69
CA THR A 43 3.60 2.53 2.00
C THR A 43 3.50 1.68 0.73
N LEU A 44 2.82 2.16 -0.31
CA LEU A 44 2.67 1.42 -1.58
C LEU A 44 4.01 1.16 -2.27
N LEU A 45 4.96 2.10 -2.18
CA LEU A 45 6.31 1.88 -2.70
C LEU A 45 7.12 0.89 -1.87
N ALA A 46 6.92 0.87 -0.54
CA ALA A 46 7.53 -0.12 0.34
C ALA A 46 7.00 -1.53 0.04
N GLU A 47 5.68 -1.69 -0.14
CA GLU A 47 5.07 -2.97 -0.53
C GLU A 47 5.58 -3.46 -1.89
N LEU A 48 5.72 -2.57 -2.88
CA LEU A 48 6.32 -2.94 -4.17
C LEU A 48 7.77 -3.42 -4.03
N ARG A 49 8.53 -2.81 -3.13
CA ARG A 49 9.91 -3.20 -2.85
C ARG A 49 9.97 -4.54 -2.14
N GLU A 50 9.09 -4.77 -1.17
CA GLU A 50 8.98 -6.06 -0.46
C GLU A 50 8.68 -7.19 -1.45
N LEU A 51 7.77 -6.99 -2.42
CA LEU A 51 7.52 -7.98 -3.48
C LEU A 51 8.77 -8.28 -4.33
N ASP A 52 9.56 -7.26 -4.64
CA ASP A 52 10.80 -7.46 -5.40
C ASP A 52 11.86 -8.18 -4.55
N ASP A 53 11.96 -7.89 -3.24
CA ASP A 53 12.87 -8.55 -2.29
C ASP A 53 12.45 -10.01 -2.03
N ASP A 54 11.14 -10.28 -1.93
CA ASP A 54 10.56 -11.62 -1.81
C ASP A 54 10.85 -12.48 -3.04
N ALA A 55 10.71 -11.90 -4.23
CA ALA A 55 11.04 -12.60 -5.46
C ALA A 55 12.55 -12.84 -5.59
N ALA A 56 13.38 -11.86 -5.20
CA ALA A 56 14.84 -12.00 -5.22
C ALA A 56 15.34 -13.04 -4.22
N SER A 57 14.67 -13.18 -3.07
CA SER A 57 14.95 -14.22 -2.07
C SER A 57 14.31 -15.58 -2.39
N GLY A 58 13.54 -15.68 -3.48
CA GLY A 58 12.86 -16.91 -3.90
C GLY A 58 11.70 -17.31 -3.00
N ARG A 59 11.20 -16.40 -2.16
CA ARG A 59 10.00 -16.63 -1.32
C ARG A 59 8.72 -16.67 -2.14
N ILE A 60 8.69 -15.95 -3.26
CA ILE A 60 7.58 -15.94 -4.22
C ILE A 60 8.10 -16.18 -5.63
N SER A 61 7.24 -16.72 -6.49
CA SER A 61 7.48 -16.91 -7.91
C SER A 61 7.44 -15.59 -8.70
N ALA A 62 7.97 -15.62 -9.93
CA ALA A 62 7.93 -14.49 -10.84
C ALA A 62 6.49 -14.08 -11.22
N ASP A 63 5.57 -15.05 -11.28
CA ASP A 63 4.16 -14.81 -11.57
C ASP A 63 3.45 -14.16 -10.38
N GLU A 64 3.67 -14.65 -9.15
CA GLU A 64 3.15 -14.01 -7.93
C GLU A 64 3.65 -12.56 -7.79
N ARG A 65 4.93 -12.31 -8.08
CA ARG A 65 5.48 -10.95 -8.14
C ARG A 65 4.73 -10.07 -9.15
N ARG A 66 4.47 -10.61 -10.36
CA ARG A 66 3.79 -9.88 -11.42
C ARG A 66 2.36 -9.54 -11.04
N ASP A 67 1.66 -10.48 -10.43
CA ASP A 67 0.28 -10.31 -9.99
C ASP A 67 0.19 -9.32 -8.82
N GLY A 68 1.09 -9.40 -7.85
CA GLY A 68 1.21 -8.42 -6.77
C GLY A 68 1.44 -7.00 -7.29
N ARG A 69 2.37 -6.83 -8.24
CA ARG A 69 2.60 -5.52 -8.89
C ARG A 69 1.37 -5.02 -9.64
N ARG A 70 0.62 -5.92 -10.30
CA ARG A 70 -0.59 -5.58 -11.04
C ARG A 70 -1.72 -5.14 -10.12
N ALA A 71 -1.82 -5.75 -8.93
CA ALA A 71 -2.81 -5.40 -7.92
C ALA A 71 -2.55 -4.01 -7.31
N LEU A 72 -1.27 -3.66 -7.06
CA LEU A 72 -0.89 -2.37 -6.46
C LEU A 72 -0.88 -1.20 -7.45
N ALA A 73 -0.66 -1.46 -8.74
CA ALA A 73 -0.49 -0.40 -9.76
C ALA A 73 -1.67 0.59 -9.86
N PRO A 74 -2.96 0.18 -9.86
CA PRO A 74 -4.08 1.12 -9.92
C PRO A 74 -4.12 2.07 -8.72
N ARG A 75 -3.84 1.56 -7.52
CA ARG A 75 -3.87 2.36 -6.29
C ARG A 75 -2.71 3.35 -6.26
N LEU A 76 -1.50 2.91 -6.62
CA LEU A 76 -0.35 3.81 -6.72
C LEU A 76 -0.59 4.92 -7.74
N ARG A 77 -1.26 4.62 -8.85
CA ARG A 77 -1.65 5.62 -9.85
C ARG A 77 -2.62 6.65 -9.26
N ALA A 78 -3.70 6.19 -8.61
CA ALA A 78 -4.69 7.06 -8.01
C ALA A 78 -4.09 8.00 -6.96
N VAL A 79 -3.25 7.48 -6.05
CA VAL A 79 -2.55 8.29 -5.05
C VAL A 79 -1.59 9.29 -5.69
N THR A 80 -0.87 8.87 -6.75
CA THR A 80 0.03 9.78 -7.47
C THR A 80 -0.73 10.89 -8.19
N GLU A 81 -1.90 10.59 -8.76
CA GLU A 81 -2.79 11.58 -9.38
C GLU A 81 -3.35 12.54 -8.34
N ALA A 82 -3.83 12.04 -7.19
CA ALA A 82 -4.30 12.87 -6.09
C ALA A 82 -3.21 13.81 -5.54
N LEU A 83 -1.97 13.32 -5.39
CA LEU A 83 -0.84 14.16 -4.99
C LEU A 83 -0.53 15.26 -6.01
N ARG A 84 -0.64 14.95 -7.30
CA ARG A 84 -0.44 15.95 -8.36
C ARG A 84 -1.54 17.01 -8.32
N ASP A 85 -2.80 16.60 -8.19
CA ASP A 85 -3.94 17.52 -8.15
C ASP A 85 -3.87 18.42 -6.90
N ALA A 86 -3.29 17.93 -5.81
CA ALA A 86 -3.00 18.69 -4.61
C ALA A 86 -1.78 19.63 -4.73
N GLY A 87 -1.03 19.59 -5.84
CA GLY A 87 0.21 20.35 -6.01
C GLY A 87 1.39 19.86 -5.16
N LEU A 88 1.30 18.64 -4.64
CA LEU A 88 2.28 18.01 -3.75
C LEU A 88 3.12 16.97 -4.50
N ASP A 89 3.37 17.19 -5.79
CA ASP A 89 4.09 16.22 -6.63
C ASP A 89 5.52 16.00 -6.08
N PRO A 90 5.86 14.78 -5.62
CA PRO A 90 7.18 14.49 -5.06
C PRO A 90 8.31 14.54 -6.09
N ARG A 91 8.02 14.78 -7.38
CA ARG A 91 9.01 14.98 -8.45
C ARG A 91 9.29 16.45 -8.77
N GLY A 92 8.48 17.39 -8.27
CA GLY A 92 8.57 18.81 -8.57
C GLY A 92 8.80 19.62 -7.30
N GLY A 93 10.05 20.00 -7.06
CA GLY A 93 10.38 20.99 -6.04
C GLY A 93 9.73 22.34 -6.35
N ALA A 94 9.28 23.01 -5.29
CA ALA A 94 9.32 24.46 -5.24
C ALA A 94 10.76 24.91 -4.97
#